data_AF-A0A5P8M9H8-F1
#
_entry.id   AF-A0A5P8M9H8-F1
#
_cell.length_a   1.000
_cell.length_b   1.000
_cell.length_c   1.000
_cell.angle_alpha   90.00
_cell.angle_beta   90.00
_cell.angle_gamma   90.00
#
_symmetry.space_group_name_H-M   'P 1'
#
loop_
_entity.id
_entity.type
_entity.pdbx_description
1 polymer ?
#
loop_
_entity_poly.entity_id
_entity_poly.type
_entity_poly.pdbx_seq_one_letter_code
_entity_poly.pdbx_strand_id
1 'polypeptide(L)' 'MVKRYHVSAVWLADHVFQPPRFQKILRAGPIVMYPREGVKTYTCNPVPFAKFMVQWFPEIARAAGKREEK' A
#
# COMPACT_ATOMS: atom_id res chain seq x y z
N MET A 1 8.70 0.67 -3.56
CA MET A 1 7.39 0.35 -2.94
C MET A 1 6.84 -1.00 -3.39
N VAL A 2 6.70 -1.25 -4.70
CA VAL A 2 6.25 -2.54 -5.29
C VAL A 2 7.20 -3.71 -4.98
N LYS A 3 8.52 -3.46 -4.96
CA LYS A 3 9.54 -4.47 -4.60
C LYS A 3 9.44 -5.00 -3.17
N ARG A 4 8.79 -4.28 -2.24
CA ARG A 4 8.75 -4.67 -0.81
C ARG A 4 7.73 -5.77 -0.55
N TYR A 5 6.61 -5.74 -1.25
CA TYR A 5 5.48 -6.65 -0.99
C TYR A 5 5.34 -7.79 -2.00
N HIS A 6 6.23 -7.85 -3.01
CA HIS A 6 6.18 -8.87 -4.08
C HIS A 6 4.83 -8.97 -4.82
N VAL A 7 3.98 -7.96 -4.70
CA VAL A 7 2.70 -7.84 -5.42
C VAL A 7 2.85 -6.85 -6.56
N SER A 8 2.10 -7.02 -7.64
CA SER A 8 2.10 -6.09 -8.75
C SER A 8 1.44 -4.76 -8.36
N ALA A 9 1.82 -3.68 -9.04
CA ALA A 9 1.16 -2.38 -8.86
C ALA A 9 -0.35 -2.45 -9.19
N VAL A 10 -0.73 -3.32 -10.12
CA VAL A 10 -2.12 -3.60 -10.49
C VAL A 10 -2.87 -4.24 -9.33
N TRP A 11 -2.28 -5.23 -8.65
CA TRP A 11 -2.90 -5.86 -7.48
C TRP A 11 -3.12 -4.86 -6.33
N LEU A 12 -2.13 -4.00 -6.08
CA LEU A 12 -2.27 -2.92 -5.09
C LEU A 12 -3.38 -1.95 -5.47
N ALA A 13 -3.51 -1.61 -6.76
CA ALA A 13 -4.60 -0.78 -7.23
C ALA A 13 -5.96 -1.45 -6.95
N ASP A 14 -6.15 -2.69 -7.40
CA ASP A 14 -7.44 -3.39 -7.33
C ASP A 14 -7.87 -3.73 -5.89
N HIS A 15 -6.94 -4.17 -5.05
CA HIS A 15 -7.24 -4.69 -3.71
C HIS A 15 -6.97 -3.70 -2.57
N VAL A 16 -6.18 -2.63 -2.80
CA VAL A 16 -5.82 -1.65 -1.76
C VAL A 16 -6.31 -0.25 -2.10
N PHE A 17 -6.00 0.28 -3.29
CA PHE A 17 -6.29 1.69 -3.62
C PHE A 17 -7.70 1.94 -4.17
N GLN A 18 -8.28 0.99 -4.90
CA GLN A 18 -9.62 1.11 -5.48
C GLN A 18 -10.76 0.78 -4.51
N PRO A 19 -10.64 -0.15 -3.55
CA PRO A 19 -11.76 -0.48 -2.68
C PRO A 19 -12.21 0.72 -1.83
N PRO A 20 -13.49 1.13 -1.90
CA PRO A 20 -13.97 2.36 -1.25
C PRO A 20 -13.82 2.31 0.28
N ARG A 21 -13.85 1.10 0.87
CA ARG A 21 -13.58 0.88 2.30
C ARG A 21 -12.17 1.34 2.70
N PHE A 22 -11.18 1.11 1.84
CA PHE A 22 -9.79 1.45 2.12
C PHE A 22 -9.47 2.86 1.67
N GLN A 23 -10.09 3.37 0.61
CA GLN A 23 -9.91 4.76 0.18
C GLN A 23 -10.14 5.76 1.32
N LYS A 24 -11.21 5.58 2.11
CA LYS A 24 -11.47 6.45 3.27
C LYS A 24 -10.33 6.39 4.30
N ILE A 25 -9.85 5.20 4.63
CA ILE A 25 -8.77 4.98 5.61
C ILE A 25 -7.44 5.55 5.09
N LEU A 26 -7.12 5.25 3.83
CA LEU A 26 -5.87 5.66 3.19
C LEU A 26 -5.79 7.18 3.00
N ARG A 27 -6.92 7.85 2.74
CA ARG A 27 -7.03 9.31 2.66
C ARG A 27 -7.05 9.98 4.04
N ALA A 28 -7.66 9.36 5.05
CA ALA A 28 -7.74 9.92 6.39
C ALA A 28 -6.39 9.93 7.13
N GLY A 29 -5.55 8.92 6.92
CA GLY A 29 -4.28 8.73 7.63
C GLY A 29 -3.01 9.22 6.90
N PRO A 30 -3.11 10.21 6.00
CA PRO A 30 -2.15 10.47 4.90
C PRO A 30 -1.31 9.27 4.43
N ILE A 31 -1.94 8.10 4.30
CA ILE A 31 -1.23 6.85 4.03
C ILE A 31 -0.86 6.76 2.56
N VAL A 32 -1.80 7.16 1.69
CA VAL A 32 -1.64 7.23 0.24
C VAL A 32 -2.03 8.63 -0.21
N MET A 33 -1.10 9.34 -0.83
CA MET A 33 -1.39 10.52 -1.62
C MET A 33 -1.90 10.08 -2.99
N TYR A 34 -3.16 10.40 -3.24
CA TYR A 34 -3.78 10.22 -4.54
C TYR A 34 -3.27 11.31 -5.48
N PRO A 35 -2.88 10.96 -6.71
CA PRO A 35 -2.50 11.96 -7.68
C PRO A 35 -3.66 12.92 -7.94
N ARG A 36 -3.34 14.21 -8.07
CA ARG A 36 -4.29 15.19 -8.64
C ARG A 36 -4.32 15.03 -10.16
N GLU A 37 -5.33 15.64 -10.79
CA GLU A 37 -5.52 15.65 -12.24
C GLU A 37 -4.20 15.93 -12.98
N GLY A 38 -3.77 14.98 -13.81
CA GLY A 38 -2.50 15.05 -14.57
C GLY A 38 -1.33 14.20 -14.04
N VAL A 39 -1.38 13.66 -12.83
CA VAL A 39 -0.33 12.79 -12.27
C VAL A 39 -0.74 11.32 -12.32
N LYS A 40 0.13 10.43 -12.79
CA LYS A 40 -0.18 8.99 -13.00
C LYS A 40 0.28 8.07 -11.86
N THR A 41 0.85 8.60 -10.80
CA THR A 41 1.52 7.81 -9.75
C THR A 41 0.93 8.06 -8.37
N TYR A 42 0.62 6.96 -7.67
CA TYR A 42 0.28 6.96 -6.26
C TYR A 42 1.56 7.05 -5.42
N THR A 43 1.61 7.98 -4.48
CA THR A 43 2.70 8.09 -3.52
C THR A 43 2.19 7.59 -2.19
N CYS A 44 2.80 6.56 -1.61
CA CYS A 44 2.40 6.11 -0.27
C CYS A 44 3.50 6.33 0.75
N ASN A 45 3.08 6.70 1.97
CA ASN A 45 3.98 6.92 3.08
C ASN A 45 4.45 5.57 3.63
N PRO A 46 5.76 5.29 3.66
CA PRO A 46 6.27 3.94 3.90
C PRO A 46 5.90 3.37 5.28
N VAL A 47 5.96 4.18 6.33
CA VAL A 47 5.66 3.75 7.71
C VAL A 47 4.16 3.47 7.94
N PRO A 48 3.23 4.41 7.69
CA PRO A 48 1.81 4.15 7.88
C PRO A 48 1.27 3.13 6.87
N PHE A 49 1.80 3.08 5.64
CA PHE A 49 1.40 2.07 4.66
C PHE A 49 1.84 0.67 5.10
N ALA A 50 3.03 0.51 5.68
CA ALA A 50 3.45 -0.76 6.25
C ALA A 50 2.54 -1.22 7.39
N LYS A 51 2.16 -0.32 8.30
CA LYS A 51 1.19 -0.64 9.37
C LYS A 51 -0.17 -1.06 8.80
N PHE A 52 -0.66 -0.34 7.79
CA PHE A 52 -1.90 -0.69 7.10
C PHE A 52 -1.84 -2.08 6.47
N MET A 53 -0.75 -2.39 5.75
CA MET A 53 -0.53 -3.70 5.14
C MET A 53 -0.42 -4.81 6.19
N VAL A 54 0.22 -4.58 7.33
CA VAL A 54 0.26 -5.57 8.43
C VAL A 54 -1.13 -5.83 9.00
N GLN A 55 -1.97 -4.80 9.14
CA GLN A 55 -3.30 -4.91 9.73
C GLN A 55 -4.31 -5.61 8.82
N TRP A 56 -4.29 -5.30 7.52
CA TRP A 56 -5.30 -5.78 6.57
C TRP A 56 -4.81 -6.92 5.67
N PHE A 57 -3.50 -7.02 5.46
CA PHE A 57 -2.86 -8.01 4.60
C PHE A 57 -1.63 -8.64 5.29
N PRO A 58 -1.81 -9.25 6.48
CA PRO A 58 -0.70 -9.72 7.30
C PRO A 58 0.19 -10.74 6.59
N GLU A 59 -0.36 -11.58 5.71
CA GLU A 59 0.40 -12.57 4.95
C GLU A 59 1.37 -11.91 3.96
N ILE A 60 0.90 -10.87 3.27
CA ILE A 60 1.70 -10.09 2.31
C ILE A 60 2.76 -9.26 3.04
N ALA A 61 2.40 -8.69 4.20
CA ALA A 61 3.33 -7.95 5.03
C ALA A 61 4.40 -8.85 5.68
N ARG A 62 4.05 -10.07 6.08
CA ARG A 62 5.02 -11.07 6.58
C ARG A 62 6.00 -11.51 5.50
N ALA A 63 5.52 -11.71 4.27
CA ALA A 63 6.39 -12.01 3.13
C ALA A 63 7.37 -10.86 2.83
N ALA A 64 6.94 -9.62 3.03
CA ALA A 64 7.78 -8.43 2.90
C ALA A 64 8.88 -8.32 3.99
N GLY A 65 8.56 -8.67 5.24
CA GLY A 65 9.49 -8.57 6.37
C GLY A 65 10.50 -9.72 6.49
N LYS A 66 10.17 -10.91 5.97
CA LYS A 66 11.01 -12.12 6.11
C LYS A 66 12.33 -12.12 5.32
N ARG A 67 12.60 -11.11 4.50
CA ARG A 67 13.77 -11.07 3.59
C ARG A 67 14.75 -9.92 3.84
N GLU A 68 14.56 -9.11 4.89
CA GLU A 68 15.62 -8.19 5.36
C GLU A 68 16.67 -8.91 6.24
N GLU A 69 16.57 -10.23 6.40
CA GLU A 69 17.55 -11.08 7.09
C GLU A 69 18.13 -12.12 6.12
N LYS A 70 18.99 -11.68 5.19
CA LYS A 70 20.00 -12.54 4.55
C LYS A 70 21.12 -11.74 3.91
#